data_AF-A0A938SHQ8-F1
#
_entry.id   AF-A0A938SHQ8-F1
#
_cell.length_a   1.000
_cell.length_b   1.000
_cell.length_c   1.000
_cell.angle_alpha   90.00
_cell.angle_beta   90.00
_cell.angle_gamma   90.00
#
_symmetry.space_group_name_H-M   'P 1'
#
loop_
_entity.id
_entity.type
_entity.pdbx_description
1 polymer ?
#
loop_
_entity_poly.entity_id
_entity_poly.type
_entity_poly.pdbx_seq_one_letter_code
_entity_poly.pdbx_strand_id
1 'polypeptide(L)'
;MIFQDLTPPSRDPALPRWAYVRPDPNVAIGSLTTIPIELRAAADVQLSLNVDGLSAVSPSAAIRVEVLNPATGQPVRGFSASDCPPITTNGLDVPVKWAKGDRLSAAGLRAVQLRFQLEGASVRLYAFAFRP
;
A
#
# COMPACT_ATOMS: atom_id res chain seq x y z
N MET A 1 0.82 -16.48 -7.67
CA MET A 1 -0.03 -15.57 -6.87
C MET A 1 -1.15 -16.42 -6.29
N ILE A 2 -1.13 -16.70 -4.99
CA ILE A 2 -2.11 -17.58 -4.33
C ILE A 2 -2.94 -16.68 -3.41
N PHE A 3 -4.22 -16.53 -3.71
CA PHE A 3 -5.19 -15.93 -2.80
C PHE A 3 -5.64 -17.03 -1.82
N GLN A 4 -5.26 -16.93 -0.55
CA GLN A 4 -5.87 -17.76 0.48
C GLN A 4 -6.93 -16.93 1.22
N ASP A 5 -8.19 -17.23 0.94
CA ASP A 5 -9.34 -16.75 1.72
C ASP A 5 -9.39 -17.56 3.02
N LEU A 6 -8.86 -16.99 4.11
CA LEU A 6 -8.88 -17.59 5.45
C LEU A 6 -9.87 -16.89 6.37
N THR A 7 -11.06 -16.61 5.85
CA THR A 7 -12.23 -16.31 6.69
C THR A 7 -12.86 -17.65 7.11
N PRO A 8 -13.12 -17.93 8.41
CA PRO A 8 -13.96 -19.08 8.74
C PRO A 8 -15.29 -18.93 7.97
N PRO A 9 -15.84 -19.99 7.36
CA PRO A 9 -17.02 -19.86 6.53
C PRO A 9 -18.21 -19.51 7.41
N SER A 10 -18.50 -18.20 7.52
CA SER A 10 -19.83 -17.72 7.78
C SER A 10 -20.74 -18.31 6.70
N ARG A 11 -21.71 -19.13 7.12
CA ARG A 11 -22.69 -19.78 6.23
C ARG A 11 -23.77 -18.82 5.72
N ASP A 12 -23.60 -17.50 5.90
CA ASP A 12 -24.57 -16.50 5.47
C ASP A 12 -24.11 -15.80 4.17
N PRO A 13 -24.77 -16.07 3.02
CA PRO A 13 -24.46 -15.42 1.75
C PRO A 13 -24.86 -13.94 1.69
N ALA A 14 -25.55 -13.40 2.71
CA ALA A 14 -26.02 -12.01 2.73
C ALA A 14 -25.00 -11.01 3.29
N LEU A 15 -23.89 -11.47 3.88
CA LEU A 15 -22.86 -10.55 4.40
C LEU A 15 -21.87 -10.13 3.30
N PRO A 16 -21.57 -8.83 3.16
CA PRO A 16 -20.57 -8.37 2.21
C PRO A 16 -19.22 -9.02 2.53
N ARG A 17 -18.66 -9.73 1.55
CA ARG A 17 -17.30 -10.27 1.65
C ARG A 17 -16.33 -9.14 1.33
N TRP A 18 -15.57 -8.72 2.33
CA TRP A 18 -14.44 -7.81 2.12
C TRP A 18 -13.20 -8.62 1.83
N ALA A 19 -12.43 -8.18 0.83
CA ALA A 19 -11.12 -8.74 0.55
C ALA A 19 -10.03 -7.79 1.07
N TYR A 20 -8.91 -8.37 1.46
CA TYR A 20 -7.70 -7.64 1.83
C TYR A 20 -6.47 -8.42 1.40
N VAL A 21 -5.36 -7.71 1.26
CA VAL A 21 -4.03 -8.30 1.04
C VAL A 21 -3.31 -8.38 2.37
N ARG A 22 -2.63 -9.50 2.62
CA ARG A 22 -1.73 -9.71 3.75
C ARG A 22 -0.51 -10.53 3.33
N PRO A 23 0.61 -10.48 4.07
CA PRO A 23 1.72 -11.42 3.88
C PRO A 23 1.30 -12.88 4.10
N ASP A 24 2.02 -13.80 3.48
CA ASP A 24 2.01 -15.20 3.92
C ASP A 24 2.49 -15.25 5.39
N PRO A 25 1.82 -15.97 6.30
CA PRO A 25 2.22 -16.03 7.71
C PRO A 25 3.67 -16.51 7.94
N ASN A 26 4.25 -17.22 6.99
CA ASN A 26 5.61 -17.75 7.07
C ASN A 26 6.65 -16.82 6.43
N VAL A 27 6.24 -15.65 5.94
CA VAL A 27 7.13 -14.66 5.33
C VAL A 27 7.07 -13.38 6.15
N ALA A 28 8.23 -12.89 6.61
CA ALA A 28 8.31 -11.67 7.42
C ALA A 28 7.80 -10.44 6.67
N ILE A 29 8.10 -10.35 5.36
CA ILE A 29 7.72 -9.24 4.49
C ILE A 29 7.12 -9.77 3.18
N GLY A 30 5.86 -9.44 2.94
CA GLY A 30 5.20 -9.64 1.65
C GLY A 30 5.32 -8.41 0.75
N SER A 31 5.24 -8.60 -0.56
CA SER A 31 5.16 -7.48 -1.50
C SER A 31 4.03 -7.63 -2.51
N LEU A 32 3.37 -6.50 -2.79
CA LEU A 32 2.35 -6.35 -3.82
C LEU A 32 2.78 -5.20 -4.74
N THR A 33 2.80 -5.43 -6.04
CA THR A 33 3.02 -4.35 -7.03
C THR A 33 1.79 -4.24 -7.93
N THR A 34 1.32 -3.01 -8.14
CA THR A 34 0.18 -2.75 -9.02
C THR A 34 0.60 -2.86 -10.49
N ILE A 35 -0.37 -3.06 -11.37
CA ILE A 35 -0.21 -2.65 -12.78
C ILE A 35 -0.01 -1.13 -12.84
N PRO A 36 0.50 -0.58 -13.98
CA PRO A 36 0.59 0.87 -14.15
C PRO A 36 -0.78 1.55 -13.94
N ILE A 37 -0.79 2.60 -13.13
CA ILE A 37 -1.95 3.43 -12.82
C ILE A 37 -1.72 4.80 -13.42
N GLU A 38 -2.62 5.20 -14.32
CA GLU A 38 -2.62 6.54 -14.91
C GLU A 38 -2.99 7.58 -13.85
N LEU A 39 -2.12 8.58 -13.69
CA LEU A 39 -2.40 9.77 -12.90
C LEU A 39 -3.20 10.73 -13.79
N ARG A 40 -4.53 10.65 -13.68
CA ARG A 40 -5.44 11.52 -14.44
C ARG A 40 -5.36 12.94 -13.88
N ALA A 41 -4.65 13.80 -14.61
CA ALA A 41 -4.36 15.23 -14.36
C ALA A 41 -3.05 15.50 -13.57
N ALA A 42 -2.41 16.62 -13.92
CA ALA A 42 -1.16 17.14 -13.35
C ALA A 42 -1.29 17.62 -11.88
N ALA A 43 -2.31 17.15 -11.17
CA ALA A 43 -2.59 17.55 -9.80
C ALA A 43 -1.61 16.86 -8.84
N ASP A 44 -1.18 17.64 -7.86
CA ASP A 44 -0.34 17.21 -6.75
C ASP A 44 -1.18 16.36 -5.80
N VAL A 45 -1.16 15.03 -5.97
CA VAL A 45 -2.06 14.12 -5.25
C VAL A 45 -1.38 13.45 -4.05
N GLN A 46 -2.11 13.23 -2.97
CA GLN A 46 -1.65 12.42 -1.83
C GLN A 46 -2.13 10.97 -1.97
N LEU A 47 -1.27 10.00 -1.68
CA LEU A 47 -1.69 8.59 -1.58
C LEU A 47 -2.21 8.32 -0.16
N SER A 48 -3.38 7.71 -0.04
CA SER A 48 -3.94 7.27 1.24
C SER A 48 -4.31 5.79 1.23
N LEU A 49 -4.29 5.17 2.41
CA LEU A 49 -4.51 3.73 2.61
C LEU A 49 -5.69 3.47 3.55
N ASN A 50 -6.44 2.41 3.24
CA ASN A 50 -7.35 1.75 4.19
C ASN A 50 -6.65 0.48 4.70
N VAL A 51 -6.23 0.50 5.96
CA VAL A 51 -5.31 -0.48 6.55
C VAL A 51 -5.66 -0.80 8.01
N ASP A 52 -5.35 -2.03 8.42
CA ASP A 52 -5.51 -2.51 9.79
C ASP A 52 -4.41 -3.52 10.16
N GLY A 53 -4.25 -3.78 11.46
CA GLY A 53 -3.29 -4.74 12.00
C GLY A 53 -1.84 -4.24 12.05
N LEU A 54 -1.65 -2.93 11.96
CA LEU A 54 -0.37 -2.23 12.15
C LEU A 54 -0.14 -1.90 13.64
N SER A 55 1.12 -1.75 14.05
CA SER A 55 1.49 -1.44 15.43
C SER A 55 2.61 -0.43 15.53
N ALA A 56 2.39 0.64 16.31
CA ALA A 56 3.43 1.61 16.66
C ALA A 56 4.46 1.07 17.67
N VAL A 57 4.11 0.03 18.42
CA VAL A 57 4.98 -0.58 19.47
C VAL A 57 5.85 -1.69 18.88
N SER A 58 5.37 -2.36 17.83
CA SER A 58 6.06 -3.43 17.14
C SER A 58 6.29 -3.00 15.69
N PRO A 59 7.48 -2.47 15.34
CA PRO A 59 7.76 -1.99 13.98
C PRO A 59 7.69 -3.10 12.92
N SER A 60 7.65 -4.37 13.33
CA SER A 60 7.40 -5.53 12.48
C SER A 60 5.93 -5.72 12.07
N ALA A 61 5.05 -4.74 12.33
CA ALA A 61 3.68 -4.68 11.86
C ALA A 61 3.45 -3.32 11.16
N ALA A 62 3.97 -3.20 9.95
CA ALA A 62 4.06 -1.93 9.24
C ALA A 62 3.88 -2.07 7.73
N ILE A 63 3.59 -0.94 7.08
CA ILE A 63 3.58 -0.85 5.62
C ILE A 63 4.57 0.22 5.17
N ARG A 64 5.32 -0.07 4.12
CA ARG A 64 6.04 0.94 3.31
C ARG A 64 5.52 0.90 1.89
N VAL A 65 5.53 2.06 1.25
CA VAL A 65 5.09 2.18 -0.15
C VAL A 65 6.17 2.88 -0.94
N GLU A 66 6.43 2.38 -2.14
CA GLU A 66 7.29 3.05 -3.11
C GLU A 66 6.60 3.22 -4.45
N VAL A 67 7.00 4.28 -5.15
CA VAL A 67 6.51 4.61 -6.47
C VAL A 67 7.54 4.19 -7.49
N LEU A 68 7.14 3.38 -8.46
CA LEU A 68 8.01 2.90 -9.53
C LEU A 68 7.64 3.58 -10.85
N ASN A 69 8.65 3.84 -11.67
CA ASN A 69 8.45 4.21 -13.06
C ASN A 69 8.03 2.96 -13.85
N PRO A 70 6.85 2.93 -14.49
CA PRO A 70 6.36 1.74 -15.18
C PRO A 70 7.22 1.31 -16.38
N ALA A 71 7.97 2.24 -16.99
CA ALA A 71 8.83 1.94 -18.13
C ALA A 71 10.14 1.24 -17.72
N THR A 72 10.64 1.50 -16.51
CA THR A 72 11.94 0.97 -16.04
C THR A 72 11.82 0.00 -14.87
N GLY A 73 10.67 -0.04 -14.18
CA GLY A 73 10.48 -0.76 -12.92
C GLY A 73 11.30 -0.20 -11.75
N GLN A 74 11.98 0.93 -11.93
CA GLN A 74 12.87 1.50 -10.91
C GLN A 74 12.12 2.46 -9.99
N PRO A 75 12.49 2.54 -8.69
CA PRO A 75 11.92 3.52 -7.77
C PRO A 75 12.16 4.96 -8.23
N VAL A 76 11.13 5.79 -8.15
CA VAL A 76 11.24 7.23 -8.39
C VAL A 76 11.98 7.86 -7.22
N ARG A 77 13.02 8.65 -7.51
CA ARG A 77 13.85 9.30 -6.49
C ARG A 77 13.01 10.15 -5.52
N GLY A 78 13.17 9.92 -4.23
CA GLY A 78 12.41 10.59 -3.17
C GLY A 78 11.05 9.95 -2.85
N PHE A 79 10.68 8.89 -3.58
CA PHE A 79 9.48 8.09 -3.36
C PHE A 79 9.81 6.59 -3.29
N SER A 80 11.04 6.25 -2.88
CA SER A 80 11.47 4.87 -2.66
C SER A 80 10.97 4.33 -1.32
N ALA A 81 11.07 3.02 -1.09
CA ALA A 81 10.67 2.41 0.18
C ALA A 81 11.54 2.90 1.34
N SER A 82 12.83 3.16 1.10
CA SER A 82 13.74 3.77 2.07
C SER A 82 13.39 5.23 2.36
N ASP A 83 12.77 5.93 1.40
CA ASP A 83 12.26 7.29 1.61
C ASP A 83 10.89 7.28 2.30
N CYS A 84 10.21 6.14 2.44
CA CYS A 84 8.90 6.03 3.09
C CYS A 84 9.07 5.58 4.54
N PRO A 85 8.89 6.46 5.55
CA PRO A 85 8.82 6.03 6.94
C PRO A 85 7.77 4.93 7.11
N PRO A 86 8.00 3.93 7.99
CA PRO A 86 7.05 2.84 8.16
C PRO A 86 5.72 3.39 8.68
N ILE A 87 4.65 3.04 7.98
CA ILE A 87 3.28 3.35 8.40
C ILE A 87 2.90 2.30 9.43
N THR A 88 2.56 2.75 10.64
CA THR A 88 2.26 1.90 11.81
C THR A 88 0.90 2.17 12.43
N THR A 89 0.07 2.99 11.76
CA THR A 89 -1.24 3.45 12.24
C THR A 89 -2.35 2.83 11.41
N ASN A 90 -3.38 2.29 12.08
CA ASN A 90 -4.59 1.77 11.44
C ASN A 90 -5.53 2.90 11.05
N GLY A 91 -6.35 2.70 10.02
CA GLY A 91 -7.37 3.67 9.64
C GLY A 91 -7.90 3.49 8.22
N LEU A 92 -8.96 4.23 7.90
CA LEU A 92 -9.62 4.18 6.61
C LEU A 92 -9.00 5.12 5.56
N ASP A 93 -8.25 6.13 6.00
CA ASP A 93 -7.65 7.16 5.15
C ASP A 93 -6.28 7.59 5.71
N VAL A 94 -5.38 6.61 5.87
CA VAL A 94 -4.03 6.83 6.41
C VAL A 94 -3.13 7.40 5.32
N PRO A 95 -2.60 8.63 5.46
CA PRO A 95 -1.78 9.24 4.42
C PRO A 95 -0.40 8.59 4.34
N VAL A 96 0.07 8.30 3.13
CA VAL A 96 1.43 7.87 2.86
C VAL A 96 2.32 9.09 2.79
N LYS A 97 3.45 9.04 3.51
CA LYS A 97 4.47 10.10 3.49
C LYS A 97 5.80 9.53 3.03
N TRP A 98 6.54 10.33 2.29
CA TRP A 98 7.94 10.09 1.97
C TRP A 98 8.80 11.24 2.49
N ALA A 99 10.12 11.04 2.53
CA ALA A 99 11.08 12.05 2.98
C ALA A 99 11.03 13.33 2.13
N LYS A 100 10.67 13.22 0.85
CA LYS A 100 10.47 14.35 -0.06
C LYS A 100 9.17 15.13 0.21
N GLY A 101 8.20 14.50 0.88
CA GLY A 101 6.85 15.02 1.07
C GLY A 101 5.80 13.92 0.94
N ASP A 102 4.54 14.31 1.04
CA ASP A 102 3.38 13.41 0.99
C ASP A 102 2.56 13.55 -0.30
N ARG A 103 2.97 14.46 -1.19
CA ARG A 103 2.32 14.64 -2.48
C ARG A 103 3.17 14.18 -3.65
N LEU A 104 2.49 13.47 -4.54
CA LEU A 104 2.96 13.03 -5.83
C LEU A 104 2.65 14.14 -6.85
N SER A 105 3.52 15.14 -6.91
CA SER A 105 3.54 16.02 -8.06
C SER A 105 4.00 15.18 -9.24
N ALA A 106 3.20 15.14 -10.30
CA ALA A 106 3.55 14.47 -11.55
C ALA A 106 4.78 15.15 -12.16
N ALA A 107 5.97 14.81 -11.66
CA ALA A 107 7.27 15.25 -12.15
C ALA A 107 7.60 14.54 -13.47
N GLY A 108 6.67 14.64 -14.43
CA GLY A 108 6.79 14.06 -15.77
C GLY A 108 6.23 12.64 -15.93
N LEU A 109 5.75 11.98 -14.87
CA LEU A 109 5.16 10.64 -14.98
C LEU A 109 3.64 10.72 -15.16
N ARG A 110 3.15 10.24 -16.31
CA ARG A 110 1.71 10.09 -16.61
C ARG A 110 1.10 8.86 -15.95
N ALA A 111 1.93 7.86 -15.70
CA ALA A 111 1.56 6.63 -15.03
C ALA A 111 2.62 6.23 -14.02
N VAL A 112 2.19 5.55 -12.95
CA VAL A 112 3.05 5.03 -11.89
C VAL A 112 2.67 3.61 -11.54
N GLN A 113 3.60 2.82 -11.02
CA GLN A 113 3.25 1.61 -10.26
C GLN A 113 3.50 1.87 -8.77
N LEU A 114 2.67 1.28 -7.93
CA LEU A 114 2.87 1.28 -6.49
C LEU A 114 3.37 -0.09 -6.08
N ARG A 115 4.46 -0.14 -5.30
CA ARG A 115 4.90 -1.35 -4.63
C ARG A 115 4.74 -1.18 -3.12
N PHE A 116 3.90 -2.03 -2.55
CA PHE A 116 3.65 -2.12 -1.12
C PHE A 116 4.58 -3.20 -0.55
N GLN A 117 5.24 -2.87 0.56
CA GLN A 117 5.95 -3.81 1.42
C GLN A 117 5.13 -3.94 2.70
N LEU A 118 4.61 -5.13 2.95
CA LEU A 118 3.77 -5.42 4.11
C LEU A 118 4.61 -6.27 5.07
N GLU A 119 4.93 -5.74 6.24
CA GLU A 119 5.73 -6.39 7.26
C GLU A 119 4.82 -6.87 8.39
N GLY A 120 4.85 -8.16 8.70
CA GLY A 120 4.06 -8.77 9.77
C GLY A 120 2.76 -9.42 9.32
N ALA A 121 2.47 -10.59 9.89
CA ALA A 121 1.32 -11.42 9.52
C ALA A 121 -0.05 -10.83 9.91
N SER A 122 -0.08 -9.83 10.80
CA SER A 122 -1.31 -9.13 11.19
C SER A 122 -1.75 -8.06 10.20
N VAL A 123 -0.83 -7.58 9.34
CA VAL A 123 -1.08 -6.44 8.46
C VAL A 123 -2.10 -6.79 7.38
N ARG A 124 -3.11 -5.94 7.25
CA ARG A 124 -4.17 -6.03 6.23
C ARG A 124 -4.23 -4.72 5.45
N LEU A 125 -4.06 -4.81 4.14
CA LEU A 125 -4.31 -3.71 3.20
C LEU A 125 -5.63 -3.98 2.48
N TYR A 126 -6.63 -3.13 2.73
CA TYR A 126 -7.95 -3.25 2.11
C TYR A 126 -8.03 -2.48 0.79
N ALA A 127 -7.54 -1.23 0.79
CA ALA A 127 -7.61 -0.36 -0.37
C ALA A 127 -6.56 0.76 -0.28
N PHE A 128 -6.34 1.43 -1.41
CA PHE A 128 -5.60 2.67 -1.50
C PHE A 128 -6.30 3.64 -2.45
N ALA A 129 -6.08 4.94 -2.28
CA ALA A 129 -6.68 5.96 -3.13
C ALA A 129 -5.72 7.14 -3.33
N PHE A 130 -5.83 7.80 -4.49
CA PHE A 130 -5.23 9.10 -4.71
C PHE A 130 -6.23 10.17 -4.28
N ARG A 131 -5.80 11.07 -3.39
CA ARG A 131 -6.56 12.20 -2.85
C ARG A 131 -6.02 13.52 -3.43
N PRO A 132 -6.88 14.53 -3.67
CA PRO A 132 -6.44 15.89 -3.99
C PRO A 132 -5.61 16.54 -2.87
#